data_AF-A0A5R9DWI8-F1
#
_entry.id   AF-A0A5R9DWI8-F1
#
_cell.length_a   1.000
_cell.length_b   1.000
_cell.length_c   1.000
_cell.angle_alpha   90.00
_cell.angle_beta   90.00
_cell.angle_gamma   90.00
#
_symmetry.space_group_name_H-M   'P 1'
#
loop_
_entity.id
_entity.type
_entity.pdbx_description
1 polymer ?
#
loop_
_entity_poly.entity_id
_entity_poly.type
_entity_poly.pdbx_seq_one_letter_code
_entity_poly.pdbx_strand_id
1 'polypeptide(L)'
;MKRVLHPDGTVDRVEFHDRPQTADEVRAFAKYRDLSPLELMRRLRTAEWNAEVAQTERDQWKATARRTQTDLAQAERRLAAITPGGWEIPKAVQELLAHAESHGWRSARAWTPRGADEMLLKIVIGRDTHLCDPPARGTQWRFELTWSCVPGSARRAGAGLARTPDRPQWHDAPSVRRIRALISEHPYVEGAA
;
A
#
# COMPACT_ATOMS: atom_id res chain seq x y z
N MET A 1 -33.83 31.72 30.28
CA MET A 1 -32.86 32.46 31.13
C MET A 1 -32.41 31.54 32.26
N LYS A 2 -31.15 31.11 32.29
CA LYS A 2 -30.58 30.34 33.41
C LYS A 2 -29.54 31.21 34.11
N ARG A 3 -29.56 31.22 35.44
CA ARG A 3 -28.53 31.86 36.27
C ARG A 3 -27.47 30.80 36.57
N VAL A 4 -26.24 31.05 36.17
CA VAL A 4 -25.09 30.21 36.55
C VAL A 4 -24.42 30.89 37.73
N LEU A 5 -24.41 30.22 38.88
CA LEU A 5 -23.69 30.67 40.07
C LEU A 5 -22.28 30.10 40.03
N HIS A 6 -21.29 30.98 40.03
CA HIS A 6 -19.89 30.60 40.06
C HIS A 6 -19.39 30.39 41.49
N PRO A 7 -18.34 29.58 41.72
CA PRO A 7 -17.84 29.27 43.05
C PRO A 7 -17.30 30.48 43.83
N ASP A 8 -16.99 31.56 43.13
CA ASP A 8 -16.55 32.84 43.71
C ASP A 8 -17.72 33.76 44.12
N GLY A 9 -18.96 33.27 44.00
CA GLY A 9 -20.17 34.00 44.38
C GLY A 9 -20.70 34.95 43.31
N THR A 10 -20.07 35.02 42.14
CA THR A 10 -20.59 35.81 41.01
C THR A 10 -21.71 35.06 40.29
N VAL A 11 -22.68 35.82 39.74
CA VAL A 11 -23.87 35.25 39.09
C VAL A 11 -24.01 35.81 37.69
N ASP A 12 -23.70 34.98 36.70
CA ASP A 12 -23.89 35.35 35.30
C ASP A 12 -25.28 34.97 34.82
N ARG A 13 -25.93 35.93 34.15
CA ARG A 13 -27.18 35.72 33.42
C ARG A 13 -26.83 35.34 31.98
N VAL A 14 -26.98 34.06 31.67
CA VAL A 14 -26.84 33.58 30.29
C VAL A 14 -28.23 33.52 29.65
N GLU A 15 -28.46 34.45 28.72
CA GLU A 15 -29.55 34.39 27.78
C GLU A 15 -29.06 33.65 26.53
N PHE A 16 -29.62 32.46 26.29
CA PHE A 16 -29.43 31.76 25.04
C PHE A 16 -30.34 32.42 24.01
N HIS A 17 -29.77 33.30 23.20
CA HIS A 17 -30.43 33.80 22.00
C HIS A 17 -30.04 32.88 20.85
N ASP A 18 -30.98 32.09 20.37
CA ASP A 18 -30.78 31.40 19.10
C ASP A 18 -30.59 32.48 18.02
N ARG A 19 -29.51 32.35 17.24
CA ARG A 19 -29.28 33.23 16.10
C ARG A 19 -30.51 33.17 15.18
N PRO A 20 -30.95 34.30 14.60
CA PRO A 20 -32.03 34.27 13.62
C PRO A 20 -31.65 33.33 12.48
N GLN A 21 -32.60 32.46 12.11
CA GLN A 21 -32.39 31.48 11.05
C GLN A 21 -32.16 32.20 9.72
N THR A 22 -31.17 31.71 8.97
CA THR A 22 -30.91 32.15 7.59
C THR A 22 -32.06 31.72 6.66
N ALA A 23 -32.20 32.36 5.50
CA ALA A 23 -33.25 32.01 4.53
C ALA A 23 -33.17 30.54 4.07
N ASP A 24 -31.97 29.98 4.00
CA ASP A 24 -31.73 28.58 3.65
C ASP A 24 -32.13 27.64 4.79
N GLU A 25 -31.83 27.98 6.05
CA GLU A 25 -32.30 27.26 7.23
C GLU A 25 -33.83 27.27 7.29
N VAL A 26 -34.48 28.42 7.10
CA VAL A 26 -35.95 28.53 7.08
C VAL A 26 -36.57 27.63 6.02
N ARG A 27 -36.00 27.60 4.81
CA ARG A 27 -36.46 26.72 3.72
C ARG A 27 -36.24 25.25 4.05
N ALA A 28 -35.09 24.90 4.65
CA ALA A 28 -34.79 23.53 5.06
C ALA A 28 -35.69 23.04 6.20
N PHE A 29 -36.07 23.93 7.13
CA PHE A 29 -36.92 23.62 8.28
C PHE A 29 -38.42 23.66 7.99
N ALA A 30 -38.84 24.29 6.88
CA ALA A 30 -40.25 24.38 6.49
C ALA A 30 -40.98 23.03 6.49
N LYS A 31 -40.31 21.95 6.07
CA LYS A 31 -40.84 20.57 6.03
C LYS A 31 -41.07 19.92 7.40
N TYR A 32 -40.63 20.58 8.47
CA TYR A 32 -40.78 20.10 9.85
C TYR A 32 -41.69 21.00 10.69
N ARG A 33 -42.17 22.13 10.15
CA ARG A 33 -42.93 23.16 10.86
C ARG A 33 -44.20 22.62 11.52
N ASP A 34 -44.86 21.66 10.87
CA ASP A 34 -46.15 21.12 11.31
C ASP A 34 -46.02 19.77 12.05
N LEU A 35 -44.80 19.34 12.35
CA LEU A 35 -44.56 18.09 13.06
C LEU A 35 -44.62 18.28 14.56
N SER A 36 -45.20 17.31 15.27
CA SER A 36 -45.10 17.26 16.72
C SER A 36 -43.67 16.99 17.16
N PRO A 37 -43.27 17.41 18.39
CA PRO A 37 -41.94 17.10 18.93
C PRO A 37 -41.59 15.61 18.93
N LEU A 38 -42.58 14.74 19.14
CA LEU A 38 -42.40 13.28 19.07
C LEU A 38 -42.07 12.80 17.66
N GLU A 39 -42.74 13.37 16.65
CA GLU A 39 -42.52 13.02 15.25
C GLU A 39 -41.16 13.54 14.76
N LEU A 40 -40.72 14.71 15.23
CA LEU A 40 -39.36 15.22 15.05
C LEU A 40 -38.30 14.26 15.61
N MET A 41 -38.46 13.82 16.87
CA MET A 41 -37.54 12.86 17.50
C MET A 41 -37.52 11.50 16.80
N ARG A 42 -38.67 11.02 16.35
CA ARG A 42 -38.77 9.77 15.57
C ARG A 42 -37.99 9.89 14.26
N ARG A 43 -38.16 10.98 13.52
CA ARG A 43 -37.46 11.22 12.25
C ARG A 43 -35.95 11.38 12.45
N LEU A 44 -35.52 12.07 13.51
CA LEU A 44 -34.10 12.20 13.86
C LEU A 44 -33.48 10.82 14.11
N ARG A 45 -34.11 10.00 14.96
CA ARG A 45 -33.64 8.64 15.25
C ARG A 45 -33.55 7.78 13.99
N THR A 46 -34.53 7.87 13.10
CA THR A 46 -34.48 7.16 11.81
C THR A 46 -33.35 7.66 10.92
N ALA A 47 -33.09 8.97 10.88
CA ALA A 47 -32.00 9.53 10.10
C ALA A 47 -30.62 9.11 10.64
N GLU A 48 -30.44 9.11 11.97
CA GLU A 48 -29.24 8.63 12.64
C GLU A 48 -29.01 7.14 12.35
N TRP A 49 -30.03 6.31 12.54
CA TRP A 49 -29.97 4.89 12.19
C TRP A 49 -29.61 4.67 10.71
N ASN A 50 -30.26 5.38 9.80
CA ASN A 50 -29.97 5.26 8.36
C ASN A 50 -28.53 5.69 8.03
N ALA A 51 -28.00 6.70 8.72
CA ALA A 51 -26.62 7.14 8.55
C ALA A 51 -25.62 6.09 9.06
N GLU A 52 -25.89 5.48 10.22
CA GLU A 52 -25.09 4.38 10.77
C GLU A 52 -25.09 3.16 9.87
N VAL A 53 -26.26 2.76 9.36
CA VAL A 53 -26.39 1.65 8.39
C VAL A 53 -25.61 1.98 7.11
N ALA A 54 -25.80 3.17 6.54
CA ALA A 54 -25.09 3.58 5.33
C ALA A 54 -23.57 3.68 5.54
N GLN A 55 -23.10 4.03 6.74
CA GLN A 55 -21.68 4.00 7.07
C GLN A 55 -21.16 2.56 7.15
N THR A 56 -21.88 1.69 7.85
CA THR A 56 -21.53 0.27 8.00
C THR A 56 -21.46 -0.42 6.65
N GLU A 57 -22.44 -0.21 5.78
CA GLU A 57 -22.44 -0.73 4.42
C GLU A 57 -21.22 -0.21 3.65
N ARG A 58 -20.99 1.12 3.63
CA ARG A 58 -19.82 1.69 2.93
C ARG A 58 -18.50 1.07 3.40
N ASP A 59 -18.34 0.85 4.69
CA ASP A 59 -17.13 0.26 5.25
C ASP A 59 -17.00 -1.23 4.86
N GLN A 60 -18.10 -1.98 4.84
CA GLN A 60 -18.13 -3.34 4.30
C GLN A 60 -17.76 -3.38 2.81
N TRP A 61 -18.33 -2.50 2.00
CA TRP A 61 -18.01 -2.38 0.57
C TRP A 61 -16.53 -2.06 0.36
N LYS A 62 -15.97 -1.10 1.11
CA LYS A 62 -14.55 -0.78 1.07
C LYS A 62 -13.67 -1.97 1.47
N ALA A 63 -14.06 -2.70 2.51
CA ALA A 63 -13.33 -3.88 2.96
C ALA A 63 -13.33 -4.97 1.88
N THR A 64 -14.48 -5.24 1.27
CA THR A 64 -14.62 -6.20 0.17
C THR A 64 -13.80 -5.77 -1.05
N ALA A 65 -13.92 -4.51 -1.49
CA ALA A 65 -13.15 -3.99 -2.61
C ALA A 65 -11.64 -4.11 -2.39
N ARG A 66 -11.16 -3.79 -1.18
CA ARG A 66 -9.74 -3.94 -0.82
C ARG A 66 -9.29 -5.40 -0.85
N ARG A 67 -10.11 -6.33 -0.37
CA ARG A 67 -9.82 -7.78 -0.44
C ARG A 67 -9.73 -8.23 -1.90
N THR A 68 -10.75 -7.96 -2.71
CA THR A 68 -10.77 -8.33 -4.13
C THR A 68 -9.59 -7.74 -4.90
N GLN A 69 -9.23 -6.48 -4.65
CA GLN A 69 -8.07 -5.86 -5.27
C GLN A 69 -6.76 -6.55 -4.85
N THR A 70 -6.66 -6.96 -3.58
CA THR A 70 -5.48 -7.69 -3.07
C THR A 70 -5.38 -9.08 -3.71
N ASP A 71 -6.50 -9.78 -3.82
CA ASP A 71 -6.59 -11.11 -4.43
C ASP A 71 -6.24 -11.07 -5.93
N LEU A 72 -6.79 -10.09 -6.65
CA LEU A 72 -6.45 -9.84 -8.06
C LEU A 72 -4.96 -9.56 -8.23
N ALA A 73 -4.40 -8.65 -7.43
CA ALA A 73 -2.98 -8.32 -7.48
C ALA A 73 -2.09 -9.53 -7.14
N GLN A 74 -2.55 -10.45 -6.27
CA GLN A 74 -1.83 -11.69 -5.99
C GLN A 74 -1.90 -12.67 -7.18
N ALA A 75 -3.07 -12.82 -7.79
CA ALA A 75 -3.26 -13.65 -8.97
C ALA A 75 -2.43 -13.17 -10.16
N GLU A 76 -2.42 -11.86 -10.43
CA GLU A 76 -1.60 -11.24 -11.47
C GLU A 76 -0.10 -11.47 -11.24
N ARG A 77 0.37 -11.33 -9.99
CA ARG A 77 1.78 -11.65 -9.65
C ARG A 77 2.11 -13.11 -9.88
N ARG A 78 1.21 -14.03 -9.52
CA ARG A 78 1.41 -15.48 -9.75
C ARG A 78 1.48 -15.78 -11.24
N LEU A 79 0.59 -15.17 -12.04
CA LEU A 79 0.59 -15.31 -13.49
C LEU A 79 1.89 -14.78 -14.11
N ALA A 80 2.32 -13.57 -13.72
CA ALA A 80 3.56 -12.97 -14.22
C ALA A 80 4.82 -13.75 -13.82
N ALA A 81 4.79 -14.51 -12.72
CA ALA A 81 5.91 -15.34 -12.29
C ALA A 81 6.09 -16.62 -13.13
N ILE A 82 5.08 -17.01 -13.90
CA ILE A 82 5.14 -18.16 -14.81
C ILE A 82 5.89 -17.73 -16.07
N THR A 83 6.88 -18.53 -16.48
CA THR A 83 7.57 -18.32 -17.75
C THR A 83 6.61 -18.66 -18.90
N PRO A 84 6.32 -17.72 -19.82
CA PRO A 84 5.43 -17.98 -20.94
C PRO A 84 5.97 -19.09 -21.84
N GLY A 85 5.07 -19.85 -22.48
CA GLY A 85 5.46 -20.94 -23.38
C GLY A 85 6.31 -20.42 -24.55
N GLY A 86 7.40 -21.13 -24.86
CA GLY A 86 8.36 -20.73 -25.91
C GLY A 86 9.38 -19.66 -25.48
N TRP A 87 9.30 -19.17 -24.25
CA TRP A 87 10.26 -18.22 -23.69
C TRP A 87 11.18 -18.89 -22.68
N GLU A 88 12.44 -18.45 -22.65
CA GLU A 88 13.44 -18.94 -21.71
C GLU A 88 13.95 -17.81 -20.83
N ILE A 89 14.25 -18.15 -19.57
CA ILE A 89 14.91 -17.21 -18.66
C ILE A 89 16.37 -17.09 -19.11
N PRO A 90 16.91 -15.86 -19.31
CA PRO A 90 18.29 -15.68 -19.74
C PRO A 90 19.27 -16.33 -18.76
N LYS A 91 20.33 -16.98 -19.26
CA LYS A 91 21.33 -17.67 -18.42
C LYS A 91 21.88 -16.80 -17.28
N ALA A 92 22.23 -15.55 -17.57
CA ALA A 92 22.73 -14.61 -16.57
C ALA A 92 21.72 -14.33 -15.44
N VAL A 93 20.41 -14.37 -15.76
CA VAL A 93 19.34 -14.25 -14.76
C VAL A 93 19.21 -15.54 -13.96
N GLN A 94 19.22 -16.71 -14.62
CA GLN A 94 19.18 -18.00 -13.93
C GLN A 94 20.33 -18.15 -12.93
N GLU A 95 21.56 -17.83 -13.35
CA GLU A 95 22.75 -17.87 -12.49
C GLU A 95 22.65 -16.91 -11.30
N LEU A 96 22.12 -15.70 -11.53
CA LEU A 96 21.95 -14.73 -10.47
C LEU A 96 20.89 -15.16 -9.45
N LEU A 97 19.77 -15.72 -9.92
CA LEU A 97 18.70 -16.22 -9.05
C LEU A 97 19.18 -17.43 -8.23
N ALA A 98 19.87 -18.38 -8.86
CA ALA A 98 20.45 -19.53 -8.16
C ALA A 98 21.51 -19.09 -7.13
N HIS A 99 22.32 -18.09 -7.46
CA HIS A 99 23.31 -17.51 -6.54
C HIS A 99 22.66 -16.80 -5.35
N ALA A 100 21.55 -16.10 -5.57
CA ALA A 100 20.78 -15.47 -4.49
C ALA A 100 20.18 -16.52 -3.56
N GLU A 101 19.52 -17.53 -4.11
CA GLU A 101 18.87 -18.60 -3.37
C GLU A 101 19.87 -19.41 -2.54
N SER A 102 21.05 -19.74 -3.09
CA SER A 102 22.09 -20.48 -2.36
C SER A 102 22.68 -19.72 -1.17
N HIS A 103 22.49 -18.41 -1.11
CA HIS A 103 22.90 -17.56 0.02
C HIS A 103 21.70 -17.12 0.88
N GLY A 104 20.53 -17.73 0.71
CA GLY A 104 19.32 -17.46 1.50
C GLY A 104 18.59 -16.16 1.14
N TRP A 105 18.95 -15.51 0.03
CA TRP A 105 18.23 -14.32 -0.44
C TRP A 105 16.94 -14.73 -1.15
N ARG A 106 15.91 -13.89 -1.02
CA ARG A 106 14.64 -14.09 -1.70
C ARG A 106 14.67 -13.45 -3.08
N SER A 107 13.99 -14.08 -4.02
CA SER A 107 13.85 -13.56 -5.37
C SER A 107 12.42 -13.66 -5.89
N ALA A 108 12.06 -12.77 -6.80
CA ALA A 108 10.79 -12.74 -7.50
C ALA A 108 11.05 -12.39 -8.96
N ARG A 109 10.21 -12.90 -9.85
CA ARG A 109 10.26 -12.63 -11.29
C ARG A 109 8.87 -12.27 -11.81
N ALA A 110 8.83 -11.42 -12.83
CA ALA A 110 7.61 -11.00 -13.49
C ALA A 110 7.88 -10.80 -14.99
N TRP A 111 7.17 -11.57 -15.81
CA TRP A 111 7.11 -11.39 -17.25
C TRP A 111 6.02 -10.39 -17.62
N THR A 112 6.32 -9.51 -18.56
CA THR A 112 5.36 -8.52 -19.08
C THR A 112 5.52 -8.41 -20.59
N PRO A 113 4.46 -8.63 -21.39
CA PRO A 113 4.54 -8.51 -22.83
C PRO A 113 4.81 -7.06 -23.24
N ARG A 114 5.67 -6.86 -24.24
CA ARG A 114 6.01 -5.56 -24.82
C ARG A 114 5.91 -5.63 -26.34
N GLY A 115 4.71 -5.82 -26.85
CA GLY A 115 4.45 -6.06 -28.27
C GLY A 115 4.35 -7.55 -28.61
N ALA A 116 4.48 -7.87 -29.90
CA ALA A 116 4.28 -9.23 -30.40
C ALA A 116 5.45 -10.17 -30.08
N ASP A 117 6.70 -9.70 -30.26
CA ASP A 117 7.91 -10.54 -30.21
C ASP A 117 8.92 -10.10 -29.13
N GLU A 118 8.52 -9.21 -28.22
CA GLU A 118 9.36 -8.76 -27.11
C GLU A 118 8.62 -8.94 -25.79
N MET A 119 9.33 -9.49 -24.80
CA MET A 119 8.87 -9.55 -23.42
C MET A 119 9.88 -8.87 -22.50
N LEU A 120 9.37 -8.20 -21.47
CA LEU A 120 10.17 -7.71 -20.37
C LEU A 120 10.17 -8.75 -19.25
N LEU A 121 11.37 -9.12 -18.80
CA LEU A 121 11.56 -9.90 -17.59
C LEU A 121 12.09 -8.98 -16.49
N LYS A 122 11.24 -8.67 -15.52
CA LYS A 122 11.66 -8.00 -14.30
C LYS A 122 12.01 -9.04 -13.25
N ILE A 123 13.16 -8.89 -12.60
CA ILE A 123 13.53 -9.65 -11.41
C ILE A 123 13.74 -8.71 -10.23
N VAL A 124 13.35 -9.20 -9.07
CA VAL A 124 13.58 -8.54 -7.79
C VAL A 124 14.33 -9.51 -6.91
N ILE A 125 15.43 -9.08 -6.33
CA ILE A 125 16.26 -9.87 -5.41
C ILE A 125 16.43 -9.06 -4.14
N GLY A 126 16.25 -9.68 -2.98
CA GLY A 126 16.43 -8.97 -1.73
C GLY A 126 16.45 -9.85 -0.51
N ARG A 127 16.86 -9.23 0.60
CA ARG A 127 16.79 -9.79 1.95
C ARG A 127 16.59 -8.65 2.94
N ASP A 128 15.97 -8.95 4.07
CA ASP A 128 15.95 -8.01 5.20
C ASP A 128 17.32 -8.00 5.88
N THR A 129 17.65 -6.89 6.55
CA THR A 129 18.86 -6.81 7.37
C THR A 129 18.73 -7.67 8.61
N HIS A 130 19.80 -8.32 8.99
CA HIS A 130 19.91 -9.17 10.18
C HIS A 130 20.68 -8.46 11.30
N LEU A 131 20.55 -8.94 12.54
CA LEU A 131 21.29 -8.41 13.71
C LEU A 131 22.82 -8.47 13.57
N CYS A 132 23.32 -9.37 12.72
CA CYS A 132 24.75 -9.54 12.45
C CYS A 132 25.26 -8.60 11.35
N ASP A 133 24.36 -7.88 10.67
CA ASP A 133 24.75 -6.91 9.67
C ASP A 133 25.32 -5.65 10.33
N PRO A 134 26.20 -4.91 9.65
CA PRO A 134 26.64 -3.61 10.10
C PRO A 134 25.45 -2.66 10.35
N PRO A 135 25.50 -1.81 11.39
CA PRO A 135 24.44 -0.87 11.68
C PRO A 135 24.27 0.11 10.52
N ALA A 136 23.04 0.18 10.00
CA ALA A 136 22.70 0.96 8.81
C ALA A 136 21.34 1.64 8.97
N ARG A 137 21.03 2.58 8.06
CA ARG A 137 19.79 3.39 8.12
C ARG A 137 18.56 2.64 7.58
N GLY A 138 18.78 1.74 6.64
CA GLY A 138 17.74 0.93 6.01
C GLY A 138 17.66 -0.48 6.56
N THR A 139 16.52 -1.12 6.34
CA THR A 139 16.19 -2.45 6.90
C THR A 139 16.24 -3.58 5.87
N GLN A 140 16.63 -3.29 4.63
CA GLN A 140 16.62 -4.29 3.56
C GLN A 140 17.65 -3.99 2.48
N TRP A 141 18.11 -5.05 1.86
CA TRP A 141 18.75 -5.07 0.56
C TRP A 141 17.70 -5.42 -0.49
N ARG A 142 17.56 -4.61 -1.53
CA ARG A 142 16.62 -4.87 -2.63
C ARG A 142 17.18 -4.37 -3.95
N PHE A 143 17.19 -5.22 -4.95
CA PHE A 143 17.63 -4.95 -6.31
C PHE A 143 16.51 -5.28 -7.29
N GLU A 144 16.14 -4.34 -8.13
CA GLU A 144 15.18 -4.51 -9.22
C GLU A 144 15.90 -4.36 -10.56
N LEU A 145 15.90 -5.43 -11.33
CA LEU A 145 16.63 -5.50 -12.59
C LEU A 145 15.66 -5.95 -13.69
N THR A 146 15.82 -5.40 -14.90
CA THR A 146 14.92 -5.69 -16.01
C THR A 146 15.72 -6.15 -17.22
N TRP A 147 15.22 -7.14 -17.94
CA TRP A 147 15.71 -7.59 -19.23
C TRP A 147 14.62 -7.39 -20.29
N SER A 148 15.06 -7.00 -21.48
CA SER A 148 14.30 -7.06 -22.72
C SER A 148 14.69 -8.36 -23.40
N CYS A 149 13.72 -9.25 -23.55
CA CYS A 149 13.86 -10.59 -24.08
C CYS A 149 13.16 -10.65 -25.45
N VAL A 150 13.85 -11.25 -26.41
CA VAL A 150 13.31 -11.67 -27.71
C VAL A 150 13.71 -13.14 -27.93
N PRO A 151 13.07 -13.89 -28.84
CA PRO A 151 13.48 -15.27 -29.10
C PRO A 151 14.98 -15.38 -29.41
N GLY A 152 15.70 -16.18 -28.61
CA GLY A 152 17.15 -16.40 -28.76
C GLY A 152 18.07 -15.28 -28.26
N SER A 153 17.54 -14.15 -27.75
CA SER A 153 18.38 -13.06 -27.25
C SER A 153 17.75 -12.31 -26.08
N ALA A 154 18.58 -11.88 -25.13
CA ALA A 154 18.12 -11.06 -24.03
C ALA A 154 19.18 -10.02 -23.68
N ARG A 155 18.73 -8.78 -23.45
CA ARG A 155 19.58 -7.66 -23.06
C ARG A 155 19.06 -7.03 -21.78
N ARG A 156 19.96 -6.55 -20.92
CA ARG A 156 19.56 -5.79 -19.74
C ARG A 156 18.95 -4.45 -20.18
N ALA A 157 17.78 -4.12 -19.67
CA ALA A 157 17.08 -2.87 -19.92
C ALA A 157 17.47 -1.85 -18.83
N GLY A 158 18.48 -1.02 -19.13
CA GLY A 158 18.98 0.02 -18.23
C GLY A 158 19.79 -0.50 -17.03
N ALA A 159 20.11 0.40 -16.10
CA ALA A 159 20.88 0.08 -14.90
C ALA A 159 20.05 -0.74 -13.88
N GLY A 160 18.73 -0.56 -13.83
CA GLY A 160 17.89 -1.11 -12.75
C GLY A 160 17.96 -0.24 -11.49
N LEU A 161 17.20 -0.63 -10.46
CA LEU A 161 17.07 0.12 -9.21
C LEU A 161 17.57 -0.70 -8.02
N ALA A 162 18.16 -0.02 -7.05
CA ALA A 162 18.61 -0.62 -5.82
C ALA A 162 18.17 0.21 -4.62
N ARG A 163 17.94 -0.48 -3.52
CA ARG A 163 17.74 0.05 -2.19
C ARG A 163 18.62 -0.78 -1.27
N THR A 164 19.55 -0.13 -0.60
CA THR A 164 20.51 -0.79 0.29
C THR A 164 20.36 -0.24 1.71
N PRO A 165 20.84 -0.93 2.75
CA PRO A 165 20.77 -0.41 4.11
C PRO A 165 21.50 0.94 4.27
N ASP A 166 22.63 1.12 3.59
CA ASP A 166 23.39 2.38 3.63
C ASP A 166 22.67 3.50 2.87
N ARG A 167 21.93 3.15 1.82
CA ARG A 167 21.16 4.08 0.99
C ARG A 167 19.72 3.59 0.87
N PRO A 168 18.86 3.94 1.85
CA PRO A 168 17.49 3.42 1.95
C PRO A 168 16.52 4.05 0.93
N GLN A 169 16.95 5.00 0.10
CA GLN A 169 16.18 5.52 -1.02
C GLN A 169 16.51 4.75 -2.30
N TRP A 170 15.59 4.74 -3.27
CA TRP A 170 15.87 4.14 -4.57
C TRP A 170 16.98 4.90 -5.30
N HIS A 171 17.96 4.16 -5.79
CA HIS A 171 19.07 4.66 -6.58
C HIS A 171 19.42 3.67 -7.69
N ASP A 172 20.34 4.03 -8.59
CA ASP A 172 20.78 3.12 -9.65
C ASP A 172 21.37 1.83 -9.08
N ALA A 173 20.99 0.71 -9.67
CA ALA A 173 21.53 -0.57 -9.27
C ALA A 173 22.97 -0.75 -9.77
N PRO A 174 23.84 -1.39 -8.96
CA PRO A 174 25.18 -1.70 -9.40
C PRO A 174 25.19 -2.80 -10.49
N SER A 175 26.37 -3.12 -11.00
CA SER A 175 26.53 -4.21 -11.97
C SER A 175 26.13 -5.57 -11.38
N VAL A 176 25.68 -6.51 -12.22
CA VAL A 176 25.31 -7.88 -11.77
C VAL A 176 26.46 -8.55 -11.02
N ARG A 177 27.70 -8.34 -11.46
CA ARG A 177 28.90 -8.85 -10.77
C ARG A 177 29.01 -8.31 -9.35
N ARG A 178 28.76 -7.01 -9.15
CA ARG A 178 28.81 -6.39 -7.82
C ARG A 178 27.65 -6.84 -6.94
N ILE A 179 26.47 -7.05 -7.52
CA ILE A 179 25.32 -7.63 -6.81
C ILE A 179 25.66 -9.05 -6.30
N ARG A 180 26.24 -9.91 -7.14
CA ARG A 180 26.69 -11.25 -6.72
C ARG A 180 27.71 -11.21 -5.59
N ALA A 181 28.66 -10.29 -5.65
CA ALA A 181 29.63 -10.08 -4.57
C ALA A 181 28.94 -9.68 -3.26
N LEU A 182 28.01 -8.71 -3.31
CA LEU A 182 27.24 -8.30 -2.13
C LEU A 182 26.42 -9.45 -1.54
N ILE A 183 25.77 -10.26 -2.37
CA ILE A 183 25.03 -11.45 -1.91
C ILE A 183 25.95 -12.42 -1.15
N SER A 184 27.18 -12.62 -1.65
CA SER A 184 28.16 -13.50 -1.02
C SER A 184 28.79 -12.93 0.25
N GLU A 185 29.02 -11.62 0.30
CA GLU A 185 29.51 -10.92 1.50
C GLU A 185 28.45 -10.92 2.62
N HIS A 186 27.17 -11.05 2.24
CA HIS A 186 26.03 -10.89 3.12
C HIS A 186 25.02 -12.03 2.96
N PRO A 187 25.38 -13.29 3.26
CA PRO A 187 24.42 -14.39 3.22
C PRO A 187 23.34 -14.20 4.28
N TYR A 188 22.14 -14.69 3.99
CA TYR A 188 21.07 -14.83 4.97
C TYR A 188 21.10 -16.27 5.50
N VAL A 189 21.51 -16.43 6.76
CA VAL A 189 21.46 -17.72 7.45
C VAL A 189 20.19 -17.73 8.28
N GLU A 190 19.22 -18.55 7.88
CA GLU A 190 18.00 -18.75 8.64
C GLU A 190 18.37 -19.48 9.96
N GLY A 191 18.48 -18.75 11.08
CA GLY A 191 18.82 -19.35 12.38
C GLY A 191 19.64 -18.54 13.37
N ALA A 192 19.98 -17.28 13.10
CA ALA A 192 20.69 -16.44 14.08
C ALA A 192 19.71 -15.62 14.95
N ALA A 193 18.97 -16.30 15.82
CA ALA A 193 18.21 -15.80 16.99
C ALA A 193 17.43 -14.48 16.86
#